data_AF-Q4N3X4-F1
#
_entry.id   AF-Q4N3X4-F1
#
_cell.length_a   1.000
_cell.length_b   1.000
_cell.length_c   1.000
_cell.angle_alpha   90.00
_cell.angle_beta   90.00
_cell.angle_gamma   90.00
#
_symmetry.space_group_name_H-M   'P 1'
#
loop_
_entity.id
_entity.type
_entity.pdbx_description
1 polymer ?
#
loop_
_entity_poly.entity_id
_entity_poly.type
_entity_poly.pdbx_seq_one_letter_code
_entity_poly.pdbx_strand_id
1 'polypeptide(L)'
;MDLNISAAERTKFFNCSKHFWSNVPMEIYFSNEKNKLLTIRDGETTVWTSAHGSYCKFLYAYGNSKEITLLQLITLQNHSHQRLYYCKLNKVSGNSGDKVNNGDTDNGNTDKVWLEVDRDVLFEEMSVLSEGLPSNESEMERWTAESNFHNFVPKEKPKYFAVDLDRTFLIHNSKKMIENVKSFEHLRENNFVPFFCTGRSYQCAFDGFNEIMSQYSTYNGYPGVYNNGAMVFDSHGNIIHSNTFSHEYMEKLVQYIVENNLEEYFLFHDVDDFYCLKDPLFLTSKLFLFYEFLNPKVISPSELVSKSIVMTYFGKYLVEFGPFVNGVDHIGKFTLYELFAEIVPPGTSKCSGVKHIMQHYNLSSKELYFVGDGENDVEIMQMLENSFAVLNAPDRVKKFAKFTLPKTHDNNAVKLLFNTIYH
;
A
#
# COMPACT_ATOMS: atom_id res chain seq x y z
N MET A 1 16.25 -55.24 -4.17
CA MET A 1 16.86 -53.89 -4.22
C MET A 1 15.83 -53.01 -4.86
N ASP A 2 15.03 -52.38 -4.01
CA ASP A 2 13.98 -51.40 -4.30
C ASP A 2 13.36 -51.08 -2.93
N LEU A 3 13.13 -49.82 -2.60
CA LEU A 3 12.18 -49.47 -1.55
C LEU A 3 11.19 -48.47 -2.13
N ASN A 4 10.02 -49.03 -2.44
CA ASN A 4 8.84 -48.41 -3.02
C ASN A 4 7.81 -48.18 -1.88
N ILE A 5 7.18 -47.01 -1.89
CA ILE A 5 6.61 -46.26 -0.72
C ILE A 5 5.16 -46.70 -0.36
N SER A 6 4.63 -46.34 0.83
CA SER A 6 3.19 -46.46 1.15
C SER A 6 2.54 -45.20 1.73
N ALA A 7 1.21 -45.12 1.61
CA ALA A 7 0.32 -43.97 1.85
C ALA A 7 0.26 -43.42 3.29
N ALA A 8 0.89 -44.05 4.28
CA ALA A 8 0.82 -43.64 5.69
C ALA A 8 1.73 -42.43 6.02
N GLU A 9 2.74 -42.16 5.19
CA GLU A 9 3.50 -40.89 5.20
C GLU A 9 2.62 -39.68 4.81
N ARG A 10 1.34 -39.89 4.45
CA ARG A 10 0.35 -38.85 4.15
C ARG A 10 -0.64 -38.55 5.29
N THR A 11 -0.45 -39.09 6.49
CA THR A 11 -1.27 -38.79 7.68
C THR A 11 -0.36 -38.20 8.76
N LYS A 12 0.12 -36.96 8.63
CA LYS A 12 -0.68 -35.73 8.70
C LYS A 12 -1.16 -35.55 10.14
N PHE A 13 -0.56 -34.65 10.91
CA PHE A 13 -0.47 -33.18 10.74
C PHE A 13 -1.27 -32.67 11.95
N PHE A 14 -0.76 -31.67 12.67
CA PHE A 14 -1.39 -31.06 13.85
C PHE A 14 -1.48 -31.95 15.10
N ASN A 15 -0.73 -31.58 16.15
CA ASN A 15 -1.16 -31.61 17.55
C ASN A 15 -0.05 -30.98 18.42
N CYS A 16 -0.13 -29.67 18.72
CA CYS A 16 -0.72 -29.08 19.95
C CYS A 16 0.35 -28.91 21.07
N SER A 17 0.94 -27.73 21.28
CA SER A 17 0.43 -26.52 21.98
C SER A 17 0.56 -26.56 23.51
N LYS A 18 1.41 -25.69 24.08
CA LYS A 18 1.25 -25.08 25.41
C LYS A 18 1.62 -23.60 25.32
N HIS A 19 0.69 -22.71 25.68
CA HIS A 19 0.69 -21.28 25.35
C HIS A 19 1.15 -20.38 26.52
N PHE A 20 1.71 -19.21 26.20
CA PHE A 20 1.99 -18.10 27.14
C PHE A 20 1.43 -16.77 26.63
N TRP A 21 0.94 -15.93 27.54
CA TRP A 21 0.50 -14.54 27.35
C TRP A 21 1.22 -13.64 28.36
N SER A 22 1.60 -12.42 27.98
CA SER A 22 1.66 -11.33 28.94
C SER A 22 1.41 -9.95 28.34
N ASN A 23 1.06 -9.03 29.26
CA ASN A 23 0.99 -7.58 29.09
C ASN A 23 2.29 -6.91 29.60
N VAL A 24 3.42 -7.60 29.57
CA VAL A 24 4.74 -7.11 29.99
C VAL A 24 5.57 -6.84 28.73
N PRO A 25 6.43 -5.81 28.69
CA PRO A 25 7.37 -5.61 27.59
C PRO A 25 8.18 -6.89 27.33
N MET A 26 8.08 -7.42 26.11
CA MET A 26 8.83 -8.60 25.68
C MET A 26 10.30 -8.27 25.49
N GLU A 27 11.18 -9.14 25.98
CA GLU A 27 12.61 -9.04 25.76
C GLU A 27 13.00 -9.77 24.48
N ILE A 28 13.52 -9.02 23.51
CA ILE A 28 13.84 -9.51 22.18
C ILE A 28 15.36 -9.61 22.05
N TYR A 29 15.86 -10.83 21.81
CA TYR A 29 17.28 -11.12 21.75
C TYR A 29 17.72 -11.34 20.31
N PHE A 30 18.64 -10.50 19.85
CA PHE A 30 19.29 -10.59 18.54
C PHE A 30 20.71 -11.13 18.69
N SER A 31 21.23 -11.80 17.65
CA SER A 31 22.66 -12.10 17.60
C SER A 31 23.46 -10.85 17.26
N ASN A 32 24.64 -10.69 17.89
CA ASN A 32 25.56 -9.58 17.63
C ASN A 32 26.03 -9.49 16.17
N GLU A 33 25.91 -10.57 15.42
CA GLU A 33 26.19 -10.58 13.99
C GLU A 33 24.87 -10.60 13.20
N LYS A 34 24.51 -9.47 12.57
CA LYS A 34 23.54 -9.37 11.45
C LYS A 34 22.04 -9.47 11.76
N ASN A 35 21.52 -8.79 12.80
CA ASN A 35 20.06 -8.63 13.03
C ASN A 35 19.26 -9.94 13.00
N LYS A 36 19.86 -11.09 13.33
CA LYS A 36 19.14 -12.36 13.38
C LYS A 36 18.41 -12.44 14.70
N LEU A 37 17.09 -12.62 14.61
CA LEU A 37 16.27 -12.86 15.78
C LEU A 37 16.57 -14.27 16.29
N LEU A 38 17.11 -14.35 17.50
CA LEU A 38 17.46 -15.62 18.14
C LEU A 38 16.32 -16.10 19.01
N THR A 39 15.82 -15.22 19.87
CA THR A 39 14.83 -15.58 20.88
C THR A 39 13.94 -14.39 21.24
N ILE A 40 12.66 -14.66 21.50
CA ILE A 40 11.74 -13.72 22.15
C ILE A 40 11.41 -14.30 23.52
N ARG A 41 11.57 -13.49 24.58
CA ARG A 41 11.21 -13.85 25.95
C ARG A 41 10.15 -12.91 26.49
N ASP A 42 9.36 -13.45 27.40
CA ASP A 42 8.36 -12.76 28.18
C ASP A 42 8.69 -13.00 29.65
N GLY A 43 9.37 -12.03 30.27
CA GLY A 43 10.09 -12.23 31.53
C GLY A 43 11.09 -13.39 31.41
N GLU A 44 10.99 -14.38 32.30
CA GLU A 44 11.88 -15.54 32.28
C GLU A 44 11.52 -16.59 31.21
N THR A 45 10.33 -16.48 30.58
CA THR A 45 9.79 -17.51 29.69
C THR A 45 10.21 -17.27 28.25
N THR A 46 10.78 -18.29 27.61
CA THR A 46 11.12 -18.24 26.18
C THR A 46 9.90 -18.57 25.32
N VAL A 47 9.41 -17.58 24.56
CA VAL A 47 8.19 -17.66 23.75
C VAL A 47 8.49 -18.23 22.36
N TRP A 48 9.67 -17.92 21.82
CA TRP A 48 10.10 -18.39 20.50
C TRP A 48 11.63 -18.41 20.43
N THR A 49 12.20 -19.42 19.77
CA THR A 49 13.64 -19.51 19.47
C THR A 49 13.86 -20.00 18.05
N SER A 50 14.74 -19.33 17.31
CA SER A 50 15.12 -19.76 15.96
C SER A 50 16.12 -20.91 16.01
N ALA A 51 15.88 -21.97 15.24
CA ALA A 51 16.85 -23.07 15.08
C ALA A 51 18.06 -22.69 14.18
N HIS A 52 17.90 -21.70 13.30
CA HIS A 52 18.93 -21.33 12.30
C HIS A 52 19.21 -19.81 12.21
N GLY A 53 18.62 -19.02 13.11
CA GLY A 53 18.60 -17.56 13.04
C GLY A 53 17.68 -17.09 11.91
N SER A 54 16.54 -16.50 12.26
CA SER A 54 15.58 -15.99 11.28
C SER A 54 15.70 -14.47 11.20
N TYR A 55 15.57 -13.92 10.00
CA TYR A 55 15.46 -12.47 9.83
C TYR A 55 14.02 -12.07 10.15
N CYS A 56 13.84 -11.39 11.28
CA CYS A 56 12.57 -10.78 11.65
C CYS A 56 12.70 -9.29 11.37
N LYS A 57 11.83 -8.75 10.51
CA LYS A 57 11.85 -7.31 10.22
C LYS A 57 10.88 -6.54 11.11
N PHE A 58 9.71 -7.09 11.45
CA PHE A 58 8.70 -6.37 12.25
C PHE A 58 7.85 -7.26 13.17
N LEU A 59 7.47 -6.70 14.34
CA LEU A 59 6.53 -7.27 15.30
C LEU A 59 5.48 -6.21 15.64
N TYR A 60 4.20 -6.54 15.48
CA TYR A 60 3.09 -5.65 15.83
C TYR A 60 2.19 -6.29 16.89
N ALA A 61 1.75 -5.46 17.84
CA ALA A 61 0.67 -5.77 18.75
C ALA A 61 -0.37 -4.65 18.65
N TYR A 62 -1.64 -5.00 18.46
CA TYR A 62 -2.75 -4.07 18.67
C TYR A 62 -3.75 -4.70 19.63
N GLY A 63 -4.26 -3.90 20.56
CA GLY A 63 -5.34 -4.33 21.43
C GLY A 63 -6.31 -3.19 21.72
N ASN A 64 -7.60 -3.50 21.70
CA ASN A 64 -8.59 -2.68 22.38
C ASN A 64 -8.90 -3.29 23.76
N SER A 65 -9.80 -2.67 24.54
CA SER A 65 -10.11 -3.11 25.90
C SER A 65 -10.67 -4.55 26.01
N LYS A 66 -10.98 -5.21 24.88
CA LYS A 66 -11.62 -6.54 24.83
C LYS A 66 -10.80 -7.60 24.08
N GLU A 67 -9.97 -7.26 23.10
CA GLU A 67 -9.17 -8.20 22.31
C GLU A 67 -7.74 -7.68 22.04
N ILE A 68 -6.76 -8.60 21.95
CA ILE A 68 -5.38 -8.32 21.53
C ILE A 68 -5.06 -9.18 20.30
N THR A 69 -4.70 -8.55 19.19
CA THR A 69 -4.23 -9.22 17.97
C THR A 69 -2.73 -8.99 17.84
N LEU A 70 -1.97 -10.09 17.76
CA LEU A 70 -0.53 -10.05 17.54
C LEU A 70 -0.24 -10.37 16.07
N LEU A 71 0.27 -9.39 15.33
CA LEU A 71 0.66 -9.51 13.93
C LEU A 71 2.19 -9.62 13.88
N GLN A 72 2.72 -10.81 13.64
CA GLN A 72 4.17 -11.03 13.51
C GLN A 72 4.56 -11.15 12.04
N LEU A 73 5.37 -10.23 11.51
CA LEU A 73 5.85 -10.35 10.12
C LEU A 73 7.23 -11.04 10.10
N ILE A 74 7.24 -12.34 9.81
CA ILE A 74 8.47 -13.12 9.63
C ILE A 74 8.79 -13.19 8.13
N THR A 75 9.82 -12.46 7.67
CA THR A 75 10.30 -12.60 6.29
C THR A 75 11.34 -13.74 6.22
N LEU A 76 10.96 -14.88 5.63
CA LEU A 76 11.91 -15.92 5.28
C LEU A 76 12.56 -15.57 3.95
N GLN A 77 13.84 -15.18 3.94
CA GLN A 77 14.58 -15.10 2.68
C GLN A 77 14.90 -16.52 2.20
N ASN A 78 14.06 -17.02 1.29
CA ASN A 78 14.51 -17.86 0.19
C ASN A 78 13.89 -17.28 -1.08
N HIS A 79 14.70 -17.15 -2.14
CA HIS A 79 14.52 -16.33 -3.34
C HIS A 79 13.29 -16.60 -4.22
N SER A 80 12.18 -17.09 -3.67
CA SER A 80 10.98 -17.34 -4.45
C SER A 80 9.67 -17.14 -3.69
N HIS A 81 9.59 -17.18 -2.35
CA HIS A 81 8.28 -17.12 -1.66
C HIS A 81 8.41 -16.40 -0.29
N GLN A 82 7.66 -15.30 -0.11
CA GLN A 82 7.43 -14.69 1.20
C GLN A 82 6.21 -15.36 1.84
N ARG A 83 6.26 -15.66 3.15
CA ARG A 83 5.12 -16.23 3.90
C ARG A 83 4.80 -15.36 5.10
N LEU A 84 3.52 -15.16 5.34
CA LEU A 84 3.00 -14.31 6.40
C LEU A 84 2.28 -15.18 7.44
N TYR A 85 2.56 -14.93 8.72
CA TYR A 85 2.01 -15.71 9.83
C TYR A 85 1.35 -14.75 10.82
N TYR A 86 0.07 -14.94 11.16
CA TYR A 86 -0.57 -14.18 12.24
C TYR A 86 -1.10 -15.08 13.35
N CYS A 87 -1.30 -14.51 14.54
CA CYS A 87 -1.92 -15.17 15.69
C CYS A 87 -3.07 -14.32 16.26
N LYS A 88 -4.30 -14.85 16.22
CA LYS A 88 -5.48 -14.23 16.84
C LYS A 88 -5.68 -14.78 18.24
N LEU A 89 -5.98 -13.89 19.21
CA LEU A 89 -6.15 -14.26 20.60
C LEU A 89 -7.56 -13.91 21.11
N ASN A 90 -8.36 -14.92 21.48
CA ASN A 90 -9.67 -14.69 22.09
C ASN A 90 -9.55 -14.60 23.62
N LYS A 91 -10.21 -13.63 24.25
CA LYS A 91 -10.26 -13.51 25.72
C LYS A 91 -11.40 -14.37 26.27
N VAL A 92 -11.12 -15.28 27.22
CA VAL A 92 -12.17 -15.97 27.99
C VAL A 92 -12.73 -14.98 29.01
N SER A 93 -14.05 -14.74 28.96
CA SER A 93 -14.77 -13.93 29.94
C SER A 93 -14.77 -14.63 31.30
N GLY A 94 -13.97 -14.14 32.25
CA GLY A 94 -13.99 -14.64 33.63
C GLY A 94 -15.19 -14.10 34.39
N ASN A 95 -16.09 -15.00 34.83
CA ASN A 95 -17.05 -14.68 35.89
C ASN A 95 -16.41 -15.02 37.24
N SER A 96 -16.39 -14.03 38.13
CA SER A 96 -15.98 -14.13 39.52
C SER A 96 -16.96 -14.98 40.34
N GLY A 97 -16.47 -16.00 41.05
CA GLY A 97 -17.26 -16.72 42.04
C GLY A 97 -16.59 -17.95 42.63
N ASP A 98 -16.16 -17.82 43.89
CA ASP A 98 -15.93 -18.86 44.90
C ASP A 98 -14.62 -19.69 44.97
N LYS A 99 -13.89 -19.35 46.04
CA LYS A 99 -13.18 -20.18 47.03
C LYS A 99 -12.12 -21.19 46.57
N VAL A 100 -10.89 -20.82 46.91
CA VAL A 100 -9.68 -21.62 47.10
C VAL A 100 -9.95 -22.97 47.78
N ASN A 101 -9.57 -24.06 47.12
CA ASN A 101 -8.87 -25.17 47.75
C ASN A 101 -8.07 -26.01 46.75
N ASN A 102 -6.76 -26.04 47.00
CA ASN A 102 -5.69 -26.97 46.60
C ASN A 102 -5.85 -27.87 45.37
N GLY A 103 -4.89 -27.69 44.46
CA GLY A 103 -4.21 -28.81 43.81
C GLY A 103 -4.76 -29.22 42.46
N ASP A 104 -4.67 -28.35 41.47
CA ASP A 104 -4.31 -28.71 40.09
C ASP A 104 -4.16 -27.42 39.28
N THR A 105 -3.08 -27.31 38.51
CA THR A 105 -2.85 -26.20 37.59
C THR A 105 -3.83 -26.32 36.43
N ASP A 106 -4.99 -25.67 36.56
CA ASP A 106 -6.00 -25.59 35.52
C ASP A 106 -5.46 -24.81 34.31
N ASN A 107 -5.44 -25.49 33.16
CA ASN A 107 -4.98 -24.97 31.88
C ASN A 107 -6.01 -23.95 31.35
N GLY A 108 -5.77 -22.66 31.59
CA GLY A 108 -6.47 -21.57 30.91
C GLY A 108 -6.06 -21.47 29.44
N ASN A 109 -6.46 -22.46 28.63
CA ASN A 109 -6.18 -22.51 27.19
C ASN A 109 -7.05 -21.46 26.48
N THR A 110 -6.44 -20.33 26.20
CA THR A 110 -6.92 -19.43 25.13
C THR A 110 -6.31 -20.00 23.86
N ASP A 111 -7.12 -20.70 23.07
CA ASP A 111 -6.68 -21.38 21.86
C ASP A 111 -5.99 -20.40 20.91
N LYS A 112 -4.66 -20.50 20.78
CA LYS A 112 -3.90 -19.71 19.81
C LYS A 112 -3.78 -20.52 18.54
N VAL A 113 -4.46 -20.06 17.49
CA VAL A 113 -4.38 -20.66 16.17
C VAL A 113 -3.45 -19.79 15.32
N TRP A 114 -2.33 -20.39 14.88
CA TRP A 114 -1.48 -19.81 13.86
C TRP A 114 -2.12 -20.10 12.50
N LEU A 115 -2.44 -19.06 11.76
CA LEU A 115 -3.04 -19.18 10.44
C LEU A 115 -2.00 -18.75 9.41
N GLU A 116 -1.74 -19.64 8.44
CA GLU A 116 -1.09 -19.27 7.19
C GLU A 116 -2.15 -18.58 6.37
N VAL A 117 -1.96 -17.28 6.17
CA VAL A 117 -3.00 -16.42 5.63
C VAL A 117 -2.49 -15.84 4.34
N ASP A 118 -3.25 -16.12 3.28
CA ASP A 118 -3.02 -15.51 1.99
C ASP A 118 -3.04 -13.98 2.17
N ARG A 119 -2.20 -13.29 1.41
CA ARG A 119 -2.07 -11.82 1.50
C ARG A 119 -3.43 -11.14 1.37
N ASP A 120 -4.32 -11.66 0.53
CA ASP A 120 -5.68 -11.14 0.33
C ASP A 120 -6.53 -11.25 1.61
N VAL A 121 -6.42 -12.36 2.33
CA VAL A 121 -7.16 -12.60 3.58
C VAL A 121 -6.58 -11.74 4.72
N LEU A 122 -5.26 -11.50 4.74
CA LEU A 122 -4.66 -10.57 5.69
C LEU A 122 -5.17 -9.15 5.48
N PHE A 123 -5.27 -8.69 4.23
CA PHE A 123 -5.81 -7.36 3.92
C PHE A 123 -7.28 -7.25 4.32
N GLU A 124 -8.08 -8.29 4.06
CA GLU A 124 -9.48 -8.34 4.49
C GLU A 124 -9.57 -8.26 6.02
N GLU A 125 -8.79 -9.03 6.77
CA GLU A 125 -8.75 -8.95 8.23
C GLU A 125 -8.19 -7.62 8.76
N MET A 126 -7.17 -7.05 8.12
CA MET A 126 -6.63 -5.73 8.48
C MET A 126 -7.63 -4.60 8.23
N SER A 127 -8.43 -4.69 7.16
CA SER A 127 -9.50 -3.74 6.88
C SER A 127 -10.60 -3.83 7.94
N VAL A 128 -10.99 -5.03 8.36
CA VAL A 128 -11.90 -5.25 9.50
C VAL A 128 -11.30 -4.71 10.81
N LEU A 129 -10.00 -4.88 11.04
CA LEU A 129 -9.30 -4.35 12.22
C LEU A 129 -9.23 -2.81 12.23
N SER A 130 -9.24 -2.17 11.05
CA SER A 130 -9.25 -0.72 10.91
C SER A 130 -10.60 -0.07 11.24
N GLU A 131 -11.69 -0.83 11.26
CA GLU A 131 -13.03 -0.37 11.68
C GLU A 131 -13.07 0.10 13.15
N GLY A 132 -12.09 -0.31 13.96
CA GLY A 132 -11.94 0.06 15.37
C GLY A 132 -11.02 1.25 15.65
N LEU A 133 -10.36 1.82 14.64
CA LEU A 133 -9.67 3.12 14.77
C LEU A 133 -10.72 4.23 14.75
N PRO A 134 -10.49 5.39 15.39
CA PRO A 134 -11.38 6.54 15.24
C PRO A 134 -11.40 6.94 13.76
N SER A 135 -12.36 6.40 13.03
CA SER A 135 -12.76 6.95 11.75
C SER A 135 -13.44 8.27 12.08
N ASN A 136 -13.03 9.34 11.42
CA ASN A 136 -13.98 10.44 11.29
C ASN A 136 -15.19 9.83 10.56
N GLU A 137 -16.29 9.66 11.30
CA GLU A 137 -17.59 9.18 10.79
C GLU A 137 -18.08 9.99 9.57
N SER A 138 -17.43 11.11 9.25
CA SER A 138 -17.72 11.93 8.07
C SER A 138 -17.30 11.32 6.72
N GLU A 139 -16.45 10.27 6.66
CA GLU A 139 -15.92 9.75 5.38
C GLU A 139 -16.30 8.30 5.00
N MET A 140 -17.15 7.60 5.78
CA MET A 140 -17.91 6.46 5.26
C MET A 140 -19.08 6.95 4.37
N GLU A 141 -18.78 7.79 3.38
CA GLU A 141 -19.77 8.22 2.40
C GLU A 141 -20.13 7.02 1.51
N ARG A 142 -21.40 6.61 1.60
CA ARG A 142 -21.96 5.52 0.82
C ARG A 142 -21.82 5.84 -0.68
N TRP A 143 -21.34 4.85 -1.43
CA TRP A 143 -21.20 4.82 -2.89
C TRP A 143 -22.56 4.56 -3.54
N THR A 144 -23.53 5.46 -3.35
CA THR A 144 -24.93 5.24 -3.76
C THR A 144 -25.22 5.65 -5.19
N ALA A 145 -24.37 6.49 -5.80
CA ALA A 145 -24.61 6.99 -7.14
C ALA A 145 -24.59 5.84 -8.17
N GLU A 146 -25.67 5.75 -8.93
CA GLU A 146 -25.87 4.77 -10.01
C GLU A 146 -24.95 5.04 -11.20
N SER A 147 -24.76 4.02 -12.02
CA SER A 147 -24.01 4.15 -13.26
C SER A 147 -24.81 4.89 -14.34
N ASN A 148 -24.16 5.88 -14.95
CA ASN A 148 -24.66 6.55 -16.15
C ASN A 148 -23.88 6.13 -17.42
N PHE A 149 -23.09 5.05 -17.35
CA PHE A 149 -22.22 4.59 -18.45
C PHE A 149 -22.98 4.17 -19.70
N HIS A 150 -24.26 3.81 -19.59
CA HIS A 150 -25.13 3.55 -20.74
C HIS A 150 -25.31 4.77 -21.66
N ASN A 151 -25.04 5.99 -21.18
CA ASN A 151 -25.06 7.22 -21.97
C ASN A 151 -23.72 7.49 -22.68
N PHE A 152 -22.69 6.71 -22.38
CA PHE A 152 -21.39 6.86 -23.02
C PHE A 152 -21.42 6.30 -24.43
N VAL A 153 -21.18 7.17 -25.41
CA VAL A 153 -20.98 6.80 -26.81
C VAL A 153 -19.67 7.46 -27.25
N PRO A 154 -18.63 6.67 -27.61
CA PRO A 154 -17.37 7.23 -28.09
C PRO A 154 -17.60 8.04 -29.37
N LYS A 155 -17.49 9.37 -29.29
CA LYS A 155 -17.61 10.23 -30.49
C LYS A 155 -16.37 10.14 -31.38
N GLU A 156 -15.21 10.02 -30.74
CA GLU A 156 -13.90 9.85 -31.35
C GLU A 156 -13.20 8.70 -30.62
N LYS A 157 -12.41 7.89 -31.32
CA LYS A 157 -11.62 6.84 -30.65
C LYS A 157 -10.47 7.51 -29.89
N PRO A 158 -10.25 7.18 -28.60
CA PRO A 158 -9.09 7.70 -27.88
C PRO A 158 -7.80 7.22 -28.53
N LYS A 159 -6.70 7.91 -28.27
CA LYS A 159 -5.36 7.40 -28.52
C LYS A 159 -4.68 6.96 -27.23
N TYR A 160 -5.01 7.61 -26.12
CA TYR A 160 -4.36 7.40 -24.82
C TYR A 160 -5.39 7.10 -23.73
N PHE A 161 -4.97 6.31 -22.74
CA PHE A 161 -5.73 6.05 -21.52
C PHE A 161 -4.85 6.30 -20.31
N ALA A 162 -5.15 7.34 -19.54
CA ALA A 162 -4.59 7.53 -18.22
C ALA A 162 -5.40 6.71 -17.21
N VAL A 163 -4.74 5.83 -16.47
CA VAL A 163 -5.41 4.86 -15.60
C VAL A 163 -4.86 5.02 -14.19
N ASP A 164 -5.72 5.39 -13.25
CA ASP A 164 -5.37 5.30 -11.83
C ASP A 164 -5.18 3.83 -11.41
N LEU A 165 -4.37 3.62 -10.37
CA LEU A 165 -3.92 2.29 -9.98
C LEU A 165 -4.69 1.73 -8.80
N ASP A 166 -4.44 2.23 -7.59
CA ASP A 166 -5.05 1.74 -6.35
C ASP A 166 -6.57 1.90 -6.38
N ARG A 167 -7.34 0.85 -6.07
CA ARG A 167 -8.82 0.84 -6.09
C ARG A 167 -9.46 1.18 -7.45
N THR A 168 -8.66 1.25 -8.52
CA THR A 168 -9.12 1.45 -9.91
C THR A 168 -8.66 0.30 -10.81
N PHE A 169 -7.36 0.15 -11.04
CA PHE A 169 -6.78 -0.89 -11.89
C PHE A 169 -6.29 -2.11 -11.11
N LEU A 170 -5.70 -1.90 -9.94
CA LEU A 170 -5.20 -2.97 -9.09
C LEU A 170 -6.38 -3.76 -8.52
N ILE A 171 -6.34 -5.08 -8.69
CA ILE A 171 -7.31 -6.03 -8.17
C ILE A 171 -6.55 -7.08 -7.38
N HIS A 172 -6.96 -7.34 -6.15
CA HIS A 172 -6.31 -8.33 -5.28
C HIS A 172 -6.45 -9.76 -5.84
N ASN A 173 -7.65 -10.11 -6.31
CA ASN A 173 -7.88 -11.42 -6.92
C ASN A 173 -7.02 -11.64 -8.19
N SER A 174 -6.04 -12.53 -8.11
CA SER A 174 -5.06 -12.76 -9.19
C SER A 174 -5.68 -13.13 -10.53
N LYS A 175 -6.76 -13.92 -10.55
CA LYS A 175 -7.44 -14.30 -11.81
C LYS A 175 -8.04 -13.07 -12.50
N LYS A 176 -8.76 -12.25 -11.74
CA LYS A 176 -9.33 -11.00 -12.26
C LYS A 176 -8.24 -9.98 -12.61
N MET A 177 -7.13 -9.95 -11.86
CA MET A 177 -5.99 -9.09 -12.17
C MET A 177 -5.35 -9.47 -13.51
N ILE A 178 -5.12 -10.77 -13.76
CA ILE A 178 -4.65 -11.28 -15.06
C ILE A 178 -5.58 -10.83 -16.20
N GLU A 179 -6.89 -10.91 -16.00
CA GLU A 179 -7.86 -10.43 -16.99
C GLU A 179 -7.74 -8.91 -17.24
N ASN A 180 -7.50 -8.13 -16.19
CA ASN A 180 -7.32 -6.68 -16.30
C ASN A 180 -6.04 -6.34 -17.06
N VAL A 181 -4.91 -6.98 -16.72
CA VAL A 181 -3.62 -6.81 -17.39
C VAL A 181 -3.69 -7.22 -18.86
N LYS A 182 -4.35 -8.34 -19.18
CA LYS A 182 -4.56 -8.75 -20.58
C LYS A 182 -5.38 -7.74 -21.37
N SER A 183 -6.38 -7.12 -20.77
CA SER A 183 -7.16 -6.06 -21.45
C SER A 183 -6.34 -4.78 -21.68
N PHE A 184 -5.44 -4.45 -20.74
CA PHE A 184 -4.48 -3.36 -20.88
C PHE A 184 -3.49 -3.63 -22.01
N GLU A 185 -2.93 -4.84 -22.08
CA GLU A 185 -2.03 -5.22 -23.17
C GLU A 185 -2.75 -5.25 -24.52
N HIS A 186 -4.00 -5.71 -24.55
CA HIS A 186 -4.78 -5.74 -25.78
C HIS A 186 -4.99 -4.33 -26.37
N LEU A 187 -5.19 -3.29 -25.55
CA LEU A 187 -5.17 -1.90 -26.02
C LEU A 187 -3.85 -1.54 -26.71
N ARG A 188 -2.72 -1.93 -26.13
CA ARG A 188 -1.38 -1.66 -26.69
C ARG A 188 -1.18 -2.35 -28.03
N GLU A 189 -1.59 -3.61 -28.15
CA GLU A 189 -1.56 -4.37 -29.41
C GLU A 189 -2.40 -3.70 -30.52
N ASN A 190 -3.41 -2.90 -30.16
CA ASN A 190 -4.30 -2.21 -31.08
C ASN A 190 -3.99 -0.72 -31.26
N ASN A 191 -2.74 -0.31 -31.02
CA ASN A 191 -2.23 1.06 -31.21
C ASN A 191 -2.86 2.12 -30.27
N PHE A 192 -3.41 1.70 -29.14
CA PHE A 192 -3.74 2.62 -28.05
C PHE A 192 -2.59 2.67 -27.04
N VAL A 193 -2.48 3.76 -26.30
CA VAL A 193 -1.42 3.99 -25.32
C VAL A 193 -2.04 4.13 -23.92
N PRO A 194 -2.38 3.01 -23.25
CA PRO A 194 -2.70 3.06 -21.84
C PRO A 194 -1.43 3.25 -21.00
N PHE A 195 -1.55 4.05 -19.94
CA PHE A 195 -0.49 4.34 -18.99
C PHE A 195 -1.03 4.58 -17.58
N PHE A 196 -0.18 4.37 -16.57
CA PHE A 196 -0.55 4.61 -15.19
C PHE A 196 -0.40 6.07 -14.76
N CYS A 197 -1.38 6.54 -13.99
CA CYS A 197 -1.43 7.85 -13.37
C CYS A 197 -1.71 7.70 -11.88
N THR A 198 -0.66 7.62 -11.06
CA THR A 198 -0.73 7.12 -9.69
C THR A 198 -0.02 8.01 -8.67
N GLY A 199 -0.43 7.88 -7.41
CA GLY A 199 0.30 8.45 -6.26
C GLY A 199 1.59 7.69 -5.95
N ARG A 200 1.67 6.41 -6.34
CA ARG A 200 2.87 5.58 -6.15
C ARG A 200 4.07 6.14 -6.90
N SER A 201 5.28 5.88 -6.40
CA SER A 201 6.49 6.08 -7.20
C SER A 201 6.61 5.01 -8.27
N TYR A 202 7.40 5.27 -9.31
CA TYR A 202 7.66 4.29 -10.36
C TYR A 202 8.21 2.97 -9.80
N GLN A 203 9.11 3.05 -8.82
CA GLN A 203 9.78 1.91 -8.18
C GLN A 203 8.80 0.93 -7.54
N CYS A 204 7.73 1.43 -6.91
CA CYS A 204 6.74 0.61 -6.21
C CYS A 204 5.38 0.56 -6.91
N ALA A 205 5.27 1.13 -8.12
CA ALA A 205 4.02 1.19 -8.86
C ALA A 205 3.46 -0.21 -9.11
N PHE A 206 4.32 -1.19 -9.35
CA PHE A 206 3.93 -2.56 -9.68
C PHE A 206 3.91 -3.51 -8.47
N ASP A 207 4.23 -3.02 -7.26
CA ASP A 207 4.27 -3.84 -6.06
C ASP A 207 2.92 -4.50 -5.81
N GLY A 208 2.97 -5.82 -5.60
CA GLY A 208 1.80 -6.69 -5.43
C GLY A 208 1.22 -7.29 -6.70
N PHE A 209 1.68 -6.90 -7.89
CA PHE A 209 1.23 -7.49 -9.16
C PHE A 209 2.30 -7.51 -10.26
N ASN A 210 3.57 -7.27 -9.88
CA ASN A 210 4.70 -7.19 -10.81
C ASN A 210 4.90 -8.49 -11.62
N GLU A 211 4.75 -9.66 -10.99
CA GLU A 211 4.83 -10.95 -11.68
C GLU A 211 3.78 -11.07 -12.78
N ILE A 212 2.52 -10.70 -12.47
CA ILE A 212 1.41 -10.71 -13.43
C ILE A 212 1.69 -9.73 -14.58
N MET A 213 2.15 -8.51 -14.28
CA MET A 213 2.51 -7.53 -15.32
C MET A 213 3.61 -8.08 -16.24
N SER A 214 4.70 -8.59 -15.67
CA SER A 214 5.84 -9.13 -16.43
C SER A 214 5.47 -10.33 -17.31
N GLN A 215 4.49 -11.14 -16.89
CA GLN A 215 4.07 -12.33 -17.61
C GLN A 215 3.05 -12.03 -18.73
N TYR A 216 2.19 -11.02 -18.55
CA TYR A 216 1.02 -10.80 -19.41
C TYR A 216 0.99 -9.44 -20.12
N SER A 217 1.98 -8.57 -19.91
CA SER A 217 2.07 -7.28 -20.58
C SER A 217 3.51 -6.93 -20.91
N THR A 218 3.71 -6.20 -22.01
CA THR A 218 5.01 -5.61 -22.37
C THR A 218 5.17 -4.19 -21.83
N TYR A 219 4.29 -3.74 -20.93
CA TYR A 219 4.30 -2.39 -20.37
C TYR A 219 5.25 -2.34 -19.20
N ASN A 220 6.27 -1.48 -19.31
CA ASN A 220 7.34 -1.33 -18.34
C ASN A 220 7.17 -0.07 -17.47
N GLY A 221 5.99 0.54 -17.46
CA GLY A 221 5.73 1.78 -16.73
C GLY A 221 5.84 3.06 -17.57
N TYR A 222 6.03 2.93 -18.89
CA TYR A 222 6.24 4.08 -19.76
C TYR A 222 5.27 4.11 -20.95
N PRO A 223 4.69 5.28 -21.30
CA PRO A 223 4.75 6.54 -20.55
C PRO A 223 4.06 6.39 -19.19
N GLY A 224 4.20 7.35 -18.27
CA GLY A 224 3.57 7.24 -16.95
C GLY A 224 3.66 8.49 -16.10
N VAL A 225 2.69 8.67 -15.21
CA VAL A 225 2.60 9.78 -14.24
C VAL A 225 2.63 9.19 -12.83
N TYR A 226 3.65 9.55 -12.06
CA TYR A 226 3.96 8.98 -10.75
C TYR A 226 4.08 10.05 -9.68
N ASN A 227 4.13 9.64 -8.40
CA ASN A 227 4.28 10.53 -7.26
C ASN A 227 3.25 11.67 -7.29
N ASN A 228 1.98 11.33 -7.57
CA ASN A 228 0.89 12.29 -7.74
C ASN A 228 1.15 13.38 -8.79
N GLY A 229 1.97 13.10 -9.81
CA GLY A 229 2.31 14.04 -10.88
C GLY A 229 3.68 14.72 -10.74
N ALA A 230 4.40 14.50 -9.63
CA ALA A 230 5.75 15.06 -9.46
C ALA A 230 6.74 14.48 -10.47
N MET A 231 6.49 13.26 -10.97
CA MET A 231 7.35 12.59 -11.94
C MET A 231 6.53 12.16 -13.15
N VAL A 232 7.00 12.53 -14.35
CA VAL A 232 6.35 12.17 -15.61
C VAL A 232 7.39 11.65 -16.59
N PHE A 233 7.12 10.48 -17.15
CA PHE A 233 7.97 9.82 -18.12
C PHE A 233 7.27 9.68 -19.47
N ASP A 234 8.03 9.87 -20.55
CA ASP A 234 7.59 9.50 -21.90
C ASP A 234 7.66 7.98 -22.13
N SER A 235 7.24 7.54 -23.32
CA SER A 235 7.23 6.15 -23.78
C SER A 235 8.60 5.49 -23.89
N HIS A 236 9.67 6.29 -23.87
CA HIS A 236 11.05 5.82 -23.89
C HIS A 236 11.67 5.78 -22.49
N GLY A 237 10.93 6.19 -21.45
CA GLY A 237 11.41 6.29 -20.09
C GLY A 237 12.22 7.56 -19.82
N ASN A 238 12.19 8.56 -20.71
CA ASN A 238 12.81 9.85 -20.41
C ASN A 238 11.91 10.65 -19.47
N ILE A 239 12.52 11.32 -18.50
CA ILE A 239 11.83 12.27 -17.64
C ILE A 239 11.47 13.51 -18.46
N ILE A 240 10.18 13.73 -18.70
CA ILE A 240 9.67 14.93 -19.40
C ILE A 240 9.19 15.99 -18.42
N HIS A 241 8.94 15.61 -17.16
CA HIS A 241 8.69 16.53 -16.06
C HIS A 241 9.15 15.91 -14.74
N SER A 242 9.80 16.73 -13.91
CA SER A 242 10.12 16.44 -12.53
C SER A 242 9.88 17.70 -11.70
N ASN A 243 9.11 17.58 -10.62
CA ASN A 243 8.93 18.63 -9.63
C ASN A 243 9.53 18.16 -8.30
N THR A 244 10.41 18.98 -7.74
CA THR A 244 11.15 18.67 -6.50
C THR A 244 10.92 19.77 -5.48
N PHE A 245 11.05 19.45 -4.20
CA PHE A 245 11.03 20.48 -3.17
C PHE A 245 12.19 21.46 -3.37
N SER A 246 11.96 22.73 -3.04
CA SER A 246 13.03 23.72 -3.08
C SER A 246 14.06 23.42 -1.99
N HIS A 247 15.31 23.79 -2.24
CA HIS A 247 16.38 23.68 -1.24
C HIS A 247 16.00 24.37 0.07
N GLU A 248 15.45 25.59 -0.02
CA GLU A 248 15.00 26.36 1.15
C GLU A 248 13.91 25.63 1.96
N TYR A 249 12.95 24.98 1.27
CA TYR A 249 11.93 24.19 1.96
C TYR A 249 12.55 22.97 2.64
N MET A 250 13.44 22.25 1.95
CA MET A 250 14.13 21.09 2.52
C MET A 250 14.99 21.47 3.72
N GLU A 251 15.71 22.60 3.68
CA GLU A 251 16.46 23.12 4.82
C GLU A 251 15.54 23.34 6.04
N LYS A 252 14.43 24.06 5.85
CA LYS A 252 13.47 24.34 6.92
C LYS A 252 12.83 23.06 7.46
N LEU A 253 12.45 22.12 6.59
CA LEU A 253 11.82 20.86 6.97
C LEU A 253 12.80 19.98 7.75
N VAL A 254 14.02 19.80 7.26
CA VAL A 254 15.03 18.97 7.92
C VAL A 254 15.44 19.59 9.26
N GLN A 255 15.62 20.91 9.32
CA GLN A 255 15.87 21.62 10.58
C GLN A 255 14.74 21.38 11.59
N TYR A 256 13.48 21.56 11.16
CA TYR A 256 12.31 21.31 12.00
C TYR A 256 12.28 19.87 12.54
N ILE A 257 12.53 18.88 11.68
CA ILE A 257 12.54 17.46 12.05
C ILE A 257 13.58 17.18 13.14
N VAL A 258 14.81 17.69 12.98
CA VAL A 258 15.91 17.48 13.94
C VAL A 258 15.63 18.20 15.26
N GLU A 259 15.20 19.46 15.21
CA GLU A 259 14.92 20.25 16.43
C GLU A 259 13.79 19.66 17.28
N ASN A 260 12.86 18.92 16.66
CA ASN A 260 11.71 18.30 17.33
C ASN A 260 11.87 16.78 17.55
N ASN A 261 13.03 16.18 17.25
CA ASN A 261 13.30 14.75 17.38
C ASN A 261 12.33 13.85 16.59
N LEU A 262 12.03 14.22 15.34
CA LEU A 262 11.05 13.55 14.50
C LEU A 262 11.66 12.62 13.44
N GLU A 263 12.96 12.35 13.49
CA GLU A 263 13.74 11.70 12.42
C GLU A 263 13.23 10.32 12.00
N GLU A 264 12.60 9.59 12.91
CA GLU A 264 12.05 8.23 12.69
C GLU A 264 10.65 8.21 12.08
N TYR A 265 10.02 9.38 11.92
CA TYR A 265 8.65 9.51 11.40
C TYR A 265 8.59 9.95 9.95
N PHE A 266 9.74 10.16 9.31
CA PHE A 266 9.84 10.68 7.95
C PHE A 266 10.56 9.73 7.01
N LEU A 267 10.04 9.65 5.79
CA LEU A 267 10.65 8.96 4.66
C LEU A 267 10.64 9.91 3.46
N PHE A 268 11.77 10.05 2.81
CA PHE A 268 11.96 10.93 1.66
C PHE A 268 12.21 10.10 0.42
N HIS A 269 11.76 10.58 -0.72
CA HIS A 269 11.93 9.91 -2.01
C HIS A 269 12.42 10.91 -3.05
N ASP A 270 13.52 10.60 -3.72
CA ASP A 270 13.92 11.29 -4.96
C ASP A 270 13.49 10.47 -6.19
N VAL A 271 14.14 10.67 -7.33
CA VAL A 271 13.83 9.94 -8.56
C VAL A 271 14.21 8.47 -8.48
N ASP A 272 15.24 8.13 -7.70
CA ASP A 272 15.91 6.82 -7.74
C ASP A 272 15.69 6.01 -6.47
N ASP A 273 15.73 6.68 -5.30
CA ASP A 273 15.89 6.06 -4.00
C ASP A 273 14.99 6.67 -2.92
N PHE A 274 14.86 5.90 -1.84
CA PHE A 274 14.26 6.34 -0.59
C PHE A 274 15.33 6.64 0.45
N TYR A 275 15.10 7.65 1.29
CA TYR A 275 16.03 8.11 2.31
C TYR A 275 15.32 8.36 3.65
N CYS A 276 16.08 8.26 4.73
CA CYS A 276 15.64 8.61 6.07
C CYS A 276 16.82 9.17 6.87
N LEU A 277 16.52 9.94 7.92
CA LEU A 277 17.54 10.42 8.87
C LEU A 277 17.83 9.39 9.96
N LYS A 278 16.82 8.60 10.30
CA LYS A 278 16.88 7.45 11.22
C LYS A 278 15.97 6.36 10.67
N ASP A 279 16.30 5.09 10.92
CA ASP A 279 15.50 3.95 10.46
C ASP A 279 14.03 4.14 10.90
N PRO A 280 13.10 4.41 9.96
CA PRO A 280 11.75 4.77 10.31
C PRO A 280 10.96 3.48 10.42
N LEU A 281 11.32 2.65 11.42
CA LEU A 281 10.87 1.27 11.56
C LEU A 281 9.34 1.18 11.51
N PHE A 282 8.64 2.11 12.17
CA PHE A 282 7.17 2.18 12.17
C PHE A 282 6.55 2.56 10.81
N LEU A 283 7.19 3.45 10.06
CA LEU A 283 6.71 3.92 8.76
C LEU A 283 7.01 2.88 7.68
N THR A 284 8.25 2.38 7.64
CA THR A 284 8.65 1.29 6.75
C THR A 284 7.85 0.05 7.01
N SER A 285 7.60 -0.34 8.26
CA SER A 285 6.83 -1.56 8.57
C SER A 285 5.43 -1.53 8.00
N LYS A 286 4.78 -0.37 7.98
CA LYS A 286 3.39 -0.21 7.54
C LYS A 286 3.32 0.04 6.04
N LEU A 287 4.20 0.86 5.48
CA LEU A 287 4.34 0.99 4.03
C LEU A 287 4.74 -0.34 3.39
N PHE A 288 5.52 -1.18 4.07
CA PHE A 288 5.91 -2.52 3.61
C PHE A 288 4.73 -3.49 3.46
N LEU A 289 3.62 -3.27 4.18
CA LEU A 289 2.39 -4.05 3.98
C LEU A 289 1.81 -3.77 2.59
N PHE A 290 1.97 -2.55 2.08
CA PHE A 290 1.41 -2.09 0.81
C PHE A 290 2.43 -2.10 -0.35
N TYR A 291 3.72 -1.95 -0.06
CA TYR A 291 4.83 -1.85 -1.01
C TYR A 291 5.92 -2.88 -0.65
N GLU A 292 6.15 -3.87 -1.50
CA GLU A 292 6.95 -5.06 -1.19
C GLU A 292 8.44 -4.76 -0.96
N PHE A 293 8.94 -3.60 -1.41
CA PHE A 293 10.36 -3.29 -1.38
C PHE A 293 10.68 -1.83 -1.07
N LEU A 294 10.49 -1.42 0.20
CA LEU A 294 11.09 -0.19 0.73
C LEU A 294 12.33 -0.51 1.58
N ASN A 295 13.49 -0.05 1.12
CA ASN A 295 14.76 -0.13 1.84
C ASN A 295 15.44 1.24 1.84
N PRO A 296 14.99 2.18 2.70
CA PRO A 296 15.54 3.53 2.70
C PRO A 296 16.99 3.57 3.15
N LYS A 297 17.76 4.47 2.54
CA LYS A 297 19.14 4.76 2.92
C LYS A 297 19.13 5.76 4.08
N VAL A 298 19.76 5.37 5.19
CA VAL A 298 19.99 6.29 6.31
C VAL A 298 21.11 7.26 5.92
N ILE A 299 20.81 8.56 5.88
CA ILE A 299 21.74 9.61 5.44
C ILE A 299 21.77 10.78 6.43
N SER A 300 22.80 11.63 6.30
CA SER A 300 22.93 12.83 7.15
C SER A 300 21.92 13.93 6.78
N PRO A 301 21.56 14.83 7.71
CA PRO A 301 20.71 16.00 7.42
C PRO A 301 21.21 16.84 6.24
N SER A 302 22.51 17.15 6.19
CA SER A 302 23.12 17.92 5.10
C SER A 302 23.05 17.19 3.75
N GLU A 303 23.20 15.86 3.76
CA GLU A 303 23.08 15.07 2.54
C GLU A 303 21.63 15.08 2.04
N LEU A 304 20.65 14.91 2.95
CA LEU A 304 19.23 14.91 2.59
C LEU A 304 18.78 16.24 1.97
N VAL A 305 19.22 17.38 2.53
CA VAL A 305 18.92 18.71 1.98
C VAL A 305 19.45 18.88 0.55
N SER A 306 20.58 18.23 0.22
CA SER A 306 21.17 18.29 -1.13
C SER A 306 20.47 17.41 -2.17
N LYS A 307 19.52 16.57 -1.76
CA LYS A 307 18.78 15.66 -2.65
C LYS A 307 17.62 16.38 -3.34
N SER A 308 17.36 15.97 -4.58
CA SER A 308 16.20 16.39 -5.36
C SER A 308 14.94 15.61 -4.95
N ILE A 309 14.44 15.85 -3.74
CA ILE A 309 13.29 15.12 -3.20
C ILE A 309 12.02 15.49 -3.97
N VAL A 310 11.31 14.46 -4.47
CA VAL A 310 10.03 14.60 -5.20
C VAL A 310 8.82 14.29 -4.33
N MET A 311 9.02 13.56 -3.22
CA MET A 311 7.93 13.16 -2.34
C MET A 311 8.45 12.87 -0.92
N THR A 312 7.61 13.12 0.08
CA THR A 312 7.88 12.79 1.49
C THR A 312 6.66 12.10 2.10
N TYR A 313 6.89 11.13 2.97
CA TYR A 313 5.87 10.46 3.76
C TYR A 313 6.12 10.73 5.24
N PHE A 314 5.04 10.95 5.99
CA PHE A 314 5.14 11.05 7.44
C PHE A 314 3.91 10.49 8.16
N GLY A 315 4.08 10.09 9.42
CA GLY A 315 3.00 9.59 10.26
C GLY A 315 2.09 10.72 10.75
N LYS A 316 0.91 10.90 10.12
CA LYS A 316 -0.03 12.01 10.40
C LYS A 316 -0.37 12.17 11.88
N TYR A 317 -0.67 11.06 12.56
CA TYR A 317 -1.07 11.07 13.97
C TYR A 317 0.09 11.05 14.96
N LEU A 318 1.32 10.98 14.47
CA LEU A 318 2.53 10.91 15.28
C LEU A 318 3.30 12.22 15.28
N VAL A 319 2.99 13.11 14.33
CA VAL A 319 3.73 14.33 14.08
C VAL A 319 2.76 15.49 13.94
N GLU A 320 2.94 16.54 14.74
CA GLU A 320 2.39 17.85 14.44
C GLU A 320 3.20 18.43 13.28
N PHE A 321 2.58 18.64 12.11
CA PHE A 321 3.34 18.99 10.89
C PHE A 321 3.73 20.48 10.85
N GLY A 322 4.53 20.93 11.81
CA GLY A 322 5.27 22.20 11.80
C GLY A 322 4.50 23.46 11.38
N PRO A 323 5.22 24.53 11.00
CA PRO A 323 4.62 25.78 10.51
C PRO A 323 4.27 25.73 9.01
N PHE A 324 4.29 24.56 8.38
CA PHE A 324 4.14 24.42 6.93
C PHE A 324 2.68 24.43 6.51
N VAL A 325 2.35 25.23 5.51
CA VAL A 325 0.98 25.45 5.04
C VAL A 325 0.70 24.60 3.80
N ASN A 326 -0.23 23.66 3.92
CA ASN A 326 -0.73 22.88 2.80
C ASN A 326 -1.37 23.79 1.73
N GLY A 327 -1.04 23.56 0.46
CA GLY A 327 -1.42 24.41 -0.67
C GLY A 327 -0.44 25.54 -0.97
N VAL A 328 0.49 25.86 -0.06
CA VAL A 328 1.48 26.93 -0.22
C VAL A 328 2.88 26.37 -0.24
N ASP A 329 3.31 25.77 0.86
CA ASP A 329 4.67 25.23 0.99
C ASP A 329 4.78 23.84 0.36
N HIS A 330 3.67 23.10 0.33
CA HIS A 330 3.58 21.75 -0.18
C HIS A 330 2.13 21.38 -0.51
N ILE A 331 1.92 20.27 -1.21
CA ILE A 331 0.60 19.63 -1.33
C ILE A 331 0.61 18.33 -0.53
N GLY A 332 -0.18 18.30 0.54
CA GLY A 332 -0.37 17.15 1.42
C GLY A 332 -1.66 16.40 1.07
N LYS A 333 -1.57 15.09 0.96
CA LYS A 333 -2.70 14.18 0.82
C LYS A 333 -2.62 13.11 1.90
N PHE A 334 -3.74 12.83 2.54
CA PHE A 334 -3.82 11.76 3.54
C PHE A 334 -4.15 10.45 2.83
N THR A 335 -3.36 9.40 3.07
CA THR A 335 -3.54 8.09 2.43
C THR A 335 -3.55 6.97 3.48
N LEU A 336 -4.09 5.82 3.10
CA LEU A 336 -4.09 4.56 3.86
C LEU A 336 -4.60 4.70 5.32
N TYR A 337 -5.91 4.56 5.51
CA TYR A 337 -6.55 4.62 6.84
C TYR A 337 -6.16 5.86 7.66
N GLU A 338 -5.83 6.96 6.98
CA GLU A 338 -5.31 8.22 7.53
C GLU A 338 -4.02 8.10 8.37
N LEU A 339 -3.34 6.96 8.34
CA LEU A 339 -2.15 6.73 9.16
C LEU A 339 -0.94 7.51 8.65
N PHE A 340 -0.92 7.81 7.35
CA PHE A 340 0.17 8.51 6.69
C PHE A 340 -0.33 9.71 5.91
N ALA A 341 0.57 10.68 5.79
CA ALA A 341 0.43 11.79 4.90
C ALA A 341 1.55 11.71 3.85
N GLU A 342 1.13 11.83 2.61
CA GLU A 342 1.96 11.97 1.43
C GLU A 342 2.08 13.44 1.11
N ILE A 343 3.31 13.94 1.02
CA ILE A 343 3.59 15.32 0.67
C ILE A 343 4.37 15.35 -0.63
N VAL A 344 3.93 16.20 -1.54
CA VAL A 344 4.63 16.52 -2.79
C VAL A 344 4.86 18.04 -2.90
N PRO A 345 5.78 18.49 -3.77
CA PRO A 345 6.06 19.91 -3.95
C PRO A 345 4.82 20.70 -4.40
N PRO A 346 4.75 22.01 -4.09
CA PRO A 346 3.63 22.85 -4.49
C PRO A 346 3.45 22.86 -6.02
N GLY A 347 2.21 23.00 -6.48
CA GLY A 347 1.86 22.95 -7.91
C GLY A 347 1.80 21.53 -8.50
N THR A 348 1.97 20.49 -7.69
CA THR A 348 1.91 19.09 -8.12
C THR A 348 0.50 18.52 -8.01
N SER A 349 0.00 17.96 -9.11
CA SER A 349 -1.19 17.11 -9.10
C SER A 349 -1.12 16.09 -10.23
N LYS A 350 -1.91 15.01 -10.15
CA LYS A 350 -2.02 14.06 -11.26
C LYS A 350 -2.46 14.77 -12.53
N CYS A 351 -3.31 15.80 -12.40
CA CYS A 351 -3.74 16.64 -13.51
C CYS A 351 -2.59 17.45 -14.12
N SER A 352 -1.69 18.05 -13.32
CA SER A 352 -0.50 18.70 -13.87
C SER A 352 0.42 17.70 -14.59
N GLY A 353 0.62 16.51 -14.03
CA GLY A 353 1.38 15.44 -14.68
C GLY A 353 0.76 14.97 -16.02
N VAL A 354 -0.55 14.78 -16.05
CA VAL A 354 -1.28 14.46 -17.30
C VAL A 354 -1.18 15.59 -18.33
N LYS A 355 -1.21 16.86 -17.91
CA LYS A 355 -0.99 17.99 -18.83
C LYS A 355 0.38 17.94 -19.48
N HIS A 356 1.43 17.51 -18.77
CA HIS A 356 2.75 17.32 -19.37
C HIS A 356 2.76 16.20 -20.43
N ILE A 357 2.07 15.08 -20.19
CA ILE A 357 1.87 14.03 -21.20
C ILE A 357 1.13 14.59 -22.43
N MET A 358 0.02 15.30 -22.21
CA MET A 358 -0.78 15.88 -23.30
C MET A 358 0.04 16.89 -24.12
N GLN A 359 0.82 17.74 -23.48
CA GLN A 359 1.69 18.70 -24.16
C GLN A 359 2.79 17.98 -24.96
N HIS A 360 3.44 16.99 -24.37
CA HIS A 360 4.54 16.25 -25.01
C HIS A 360 4.10 15.49 -26.26
N TYR A 361 2.90 14.87 -26.23
CA TYR A 361 2.34 14.12 -27.36
C TYR A 361 1.34 14.94 -28.20
N ASN A 362 1.20 16.24 -27.93
CA ASN A 362 0.27 17.15 -28.60
C ASN A 362 -1.18 16.63 -28.65
N LEU A 363 -1.68 16.16 -27.50
CA LEU A 363 -3.01 15.56 -27.34
C LEU A 363 -4.06 16.59 -26.97
N SER A 364 -5.25 16.45 -27.55
CA SER A 364 -6.46 17.13 -27.10
C SER A 364 -7.16 16.37 -25.95
N SER A 365 -8.07 17.05 -25.24
CA SER A 365 -8.93 16.47 -24.21
C SER A 365 -9.82 15.32 -24.69
N LYS A 366 -10.01 15.19 -26.00
CA LYS A 366 -10.81 14.13 -26.63
C LYS A 366 -10.02 12.86 -26.88
N GLU A 367 -8.71 12.99 -27.09
CA GLU A 367 -7.82 11.87 -27.43
C GLU A 367 -7.30 11.12 -26.19
N LEU A 368 -7.46 11.69 -25.01
CA LEU A 368 -7.07 11.10 -23.73
C LEU A 368 -8.31 10.76 -22.92
N TYR A 369 -8.45 9.49 -22.58
CA TYR A 369 -9.46 9.03 -21.63
C TYR A 369 -8.81 8.86 -20.27
N PHE A 370 -9.57 9.09 -19.20
CA PHE A 370 -9.09 8.87 -17.84
C PHE A 370 -10.07 8.04 -17.02
N VAL A 371 -9.58 7.09 -16.22
CA VAL A 371 -10.38 6.35 -15.25
C VAL A 371 -9.72 6.37 -13.86
N GLY A 372 -10.50 6.64 -12.81
CA GLY A 372 -10.01 6.67 -11.43
C GLY A 372 -11.09 6.58 -10.36
N ASP A 373 -10.70 6.70 -9.09
CA ASP A 373 -11.59 6.59 -7.94
C ASP A 373 -11.39 7.68 -6.87
N GLY A 374 -10.23 8.36 -6.87
CA GLY A 374 -9.76 9.13 -5.72
C GLY A 374 -9.94 10.64 -5.86
N GLU A 375 -9.80 11.35 -4.72
CA GLU A 375 -9.77 12.82 -4.68
C GLU A 375 -8.61 13.40 -5.51
N ASN A 376 -7.49 12.68 -5.59
CA ASN A 376 -6.35 13.05 -6.42
C ASN A 376 -6.63 12.94 -7.94
N ASP A 377 -7.78 12.40 -8.34
CA ASP A 377 -8.20 12.24 -9.74
C ASP A 377 -9.20 13.31 -10.19
N VAL A 378 -9.84 14.02 -9.26
CA VAL A 378 -10.93 14.99 -9.51
C VAL A 378 -10.53 16.04 -10.54
N GLU A 379 -9.34 16.62 -10.43
CA GLU A 379 -8.85 17.64 -11.36
C GLU A 379 -8.71 17.10 -12.80
N ILE A 380 -8.33 15.83 -12.97
CA ILE A 380 -8.27 15.20 -14.30
C ILE A 380 -9.70 14.99 -14.81
N MET A 381 -10.59 14.49 -13.95
CA MET A 381 -11.98 14.20 -14.30
C MET A 381 -12.73 15.44 -14.77
N GLN A 382 -12.45 16.60 -14.15
CA GLN A 382 -13.00 17.90 -14.56
C GLN A 382 -12.42 18.40 -15.89
N MET A 383 -11.12 18.17 -16.12
CA MET A 383 -10.38 18.64 -17.30
C MET A 383 -10.77 17.89 -18.58
N LEU A 384 -11.01 16.58 -18.50
CA LEU A 384 -11.22 15.74 -19.67
C LEU A 384 -12.70 15.60 -20.05
N GLU A 385 -12.96 15.48 -21.36
CA GLU A 385 -14.29 15.21 -21.90
C GLU A 385 -14.72 13.75 -21.68
N ASN A 386 -13.74 12.85 -21.56
CA ASN A 386 -13.95 11.42 -21.40
C ASN A 386 -13.26 10.95 -20.12
N SER A 387 -13.89 11.25 -18.98
CA SER A 387 -13.44 10.82 -17.67
C SER A 387 -14.45 9.85 -17.04
N PHE A 388 -13.91 8.82 -16.40
CA PHE A 388 -14.65 7.69 -15.86
C PHE A 388 -14.34 7.51 -14.38
N ALA A 389 -15.37 7.35 -13.55
CA ALA A 389 -15.22 6.89 -12.18
C ALA A 389 -15.62 5.41 -12.07
N VAL A 390 -14.84 4.59 -11.36
CA VAL A 390 -15.26 3.22 -11.01
C VAL A 390 -16.45 3.27 -10.03
N LEU A 391 -17.26 2.20 -9.95
CA LEU A 391 -18.45 2.21 -9.10
C LEU A 391 -18.10 2.36 -7.61
N ASN A 392 -16.92 1.89 -7.21
CA ASN A 392 -16.33 2.09 -5.88
C ASN A 392 -15.53 3.40 -5.78
N ALA A 393 -15.84 4.45 -6.54
CA ALA A 393 -15.35 5.83 -6.32
C ALA A 393 -16.35 6.64 -5.46
N PRO A 394 -15.93 7.49 -4.49
CA PRO A 394 -16.88 8.11 -3.57
C PRO A 394 -17.86 8.98 -4.36
N ASP A 395 -19.09 9.16 -3.88
CA ASP A 395 -20.07 9.96 -4.63
C ASP A 395 -19.59 11.42 -4.84
N ARG A 396 -18.82 11.96 -3.87
CA ARG A 396 -18.13 13.25 -3.99
C ARG A 396 -17.06 13.31 -5.09
N VAL A 397 -16.47 12.18 -5.48
CA VAL A 397 -15.54 12.08 -6.62
C VAL A 397 -16.31 11.83 -7.91
N LYS A 398 -17.25 10.87 -7.91
CA LYS A 398 -18.06 10.49 -9.09
C LYS A 398 -18.74 11.68 -9.75
N LYS A 399 -19.21 12.67 -8.97
CA LYS A 399 -19.88 13.87 -9.51
C LYS A 399 -18.99 14.70 -10.46
N PHE A 400 -17.67 14.51 -10.42
CA PHE A 400 -16.72 15.20 -11.29
C PHE A 400 -16.35 14.40 -12.54
N ALA A 401 -16.53 13.07 -12.53
CA ALA A 401 -16.41 12.24 -13.71
C ALA A 401 -17.57 12.50 -14.67
N LYS A 402 -17.31 12.39 -15.98
CA LYS A 402 -18.40 12.45 -16.98
C LYS A 402 -19.25 11.18 -16.93
N PHE A 403 -18.62 10.05 -16.65
CA PHE A 403 -19.28 8.76 -16.61
C PHE A 403 -18.89 7.96 -15.37
N THR A 404 -19.85 7.26 -14.77
CA THR A 404 -19.64 6.30 -13.68
C THR A 404 -19.84 4.91 -14.25
N LEU A 405 -18.82 4.06 -14.17
CA LEU A 405 -18.86 2.67 -14.63
C LEU A 405 -19.84 1.83 -13.78
N PRO A 406 -20.48 0.79 -14.36
CA PRO A 406 -21.44 -0.06 -13.64
C PRO A 406 -20.77 -1.13 -12.78
N LYS A 407 -19.45 -1.08 -12.61
CA LYS A 407 -18.66 -2.09 -11.89
C LYS A 407 -17.64 -1.43 -10.98
N THR A 408 -17.35 -2.11 -9.88
CA THR A 408 -16.20 -1.81 -9.01
C THR A 408 -14.91 -2.33 -9.65
N HIS A 409 -13.76 -1.84 -9.20
CA HIS A 409 -12.44 -2.32 -9.64
C HIS A 409 -12.31 -3.83 -9.47
N ASP A 410 -12.71 -4.38 -8.32
CA ASP A 410 -12.73 -5.82 -8.03
C ASP A 410 -13.60 -6.64 -8.98
N ASN A 411 -14.46 -5.99 -9.77
CA ASN A 411 -15.28 -6.64 -10.79
C ASN A 411 -14.85 -6.25 -12.22
N ASN A 412 -13.57 -5.92 -12.40
CA ASN A 412 -12.95 -5.62 -13.69
C ASN A 412 -13.58 -4.40 -14.39
N ALA A 413 -13.80 -3.30 -13.66
CA ALA A 413 -14.33 -2.06 -14.21
C ALA A 413 -13.47 -1.51 -15.35
N VAL A 414 -12.15 -1.50 -15.21
CA VAL A 414 -11.24 -0.97 -16.23
C VAL A 414 -11.27 -1.81 -17.51
N LYS A 415 -11.20 -3.14 -17.39
CA LYS A 415 -11.42 -4.07 -18.53
C LYS A 415 -12.76 -3.82 -19.24
N LEU A 416 -13.84 -3.57 -18.51
CA LEU A 416 -15.13 -3.23 -19.12
C LEU A 416 -15.00 -1.99 -20.00
N LEU A 417 -14.41 -0.91 -19.47
CA LEU A 417 -14.16 0.32 -20.23
C LEU A 417 -13.32 0.04 -21.48
N PHE A 418 -12.20 -0.69 -21.34
CA PHE A 418 -11.33 -0.99 -22.48
C PHE A 418 -12.04 -1.78 -23.59
N ASN A 419 -12.88 -2.74 -23.21
CA ASN A 419 -13.65 -3.53 -24.17
C ASN A 419 -14.69 -2.69 -24.93
N THR A 420 -15.23 -1.62 -24.34
CA THR A 420 -16.19 -0.75 -25.04
C THR A 420 -15.60 0.08 -26.17
N ILE A 421 -14.28 0.11 -26.32
CA ILE A 421 -13.59 0.87 -27.38
C ILE A 421 -13.59 0.08 -28.72
N TYR A 422 -13.80 -1.23 -28.64
CA TYR A 422 -13.77 -2.14 -29.78
C TYR A 422 -15.15 -2.43 -30.38
N HIS A 423 -16.22 -2.04 -29.68
CA HIS A 423 -17.61 -2.27 -30.05
C HIS A 423 -18.30 -0.93 -30.31
#